data_AF-A0A5J4PSG1-F1
#
_entry.id   AF-A0A5J4PSG1-F1
#
_cell.length_a   1.000
_cell.length_b   1.000
_cell.length_c   1.000
_cell.angle_alpha   90.00
_cell.angle_beta   90.00
_cell.angle_gamma   90.00
#
_symmetry.space_group_name_H-M   'P 1'
#
loop_
_entity.id
_entity.type
_entity.pdbx_description
1 polymer ?
#
loop_
_entity_poly.entity_id
_entity_poly.type
_entity_poly.pdbx_seq_one_letter_code
_entity_poly.pdbx_strand_id
1 'polypeptide(L)'
;MKVGVLFYDCGQTHETSMLSNKDGSAELNQFLNFIGCRIQLQGFDGYSGDLDVSDEHLDRPFSVYTEIGVESNNGHKCECMQHVSTLLNYMANKKQQIDGKRYIVNDNVVIVFQQPGAEPY
;
A
#
# COMPACT_ATOMS: atom_id res chain seq x y z
N MET A 1 1.32 -12.77 2.65
CA MET A 1 1.94 -11.82 3.59
C MET A 1 1.43 -10.42 3.29
N LYS A 2 1.48 -9.51 4.26
CA LYS A 2 1.05 -8.12 4.10
C LYS A 2 2.23 -7.20 4.43
N VAL A 3 2.45 -6.18 3.62
CA VAL A 3 3.51 -5.20 3.82
C VAL A 3 2.92 -3.81 3.59
N GLY A 4 3.08 -2.92 4.58
CA GLY A 4 2.71 -1.53 4.43
C GLY A 4 3.70 -0.78 3.53
N VAL A 5 3.22 0.15 2.71
CA VAL A 5 4.07 1.11 2.00
C VAL A 5 3.60 2.51 2.34
N LEU A 6 4.39 3.24 3.12
CA LEU A 6 4.11 4.60 3.54
C LEU A 6 4.87 5.59 2.65
N PHE A 7 4.15 6.50 2.01
CA PHE A 7 4.75 7.59 1.24
C PHE A 7 5.09 8.77 2.16
N TYR A 8 6.37 9.11 2.26
CA TYR A 8 6.88 10.24 3.02
C TYR A 8 7.31 11.37 2.08
N ASP A 9 6.47 12.40 1.96
CA ASP A 9 6.67 13.57 1.10
C ASP A 9 7.45 14.70 1.80
N CYS A 10 7.98 15.63 1.00
CA CYS A 10 8.77 16.76 1.47
C CYS A 10 8.02 17.65 2.47
N GLY A 11 8.70 18.05 3.54
CA GLY A 11 8.14 18.94 4.58
C GLY A 11 7.15 18.28 5.54
N GLN A 12 6.89 16.98 5.40
CA GLN A 12 6.12 16.22 6.39
C GLN A 12 7.02 15.86 7.58
N THR A 13 6.45 15.83 8.78
CA THR A 13 7.20 15.50 10.02
C THR A 13 6.41 14.58 10.94
N HIS A 14 5.21 14.21 10.54
CA HIS A 14 4.27 13.43 11.35
C HIS A 14 3.67 12.33 10.49
N GLU A 15 3.64 11.10 11.01
CA GLU A 15 3.05 9.93 10.34
C GLU A 15 1.61 10.18 9.89
N THR A 16 0.83 10.92 10.70
CA THR A 16 -0.54 11.29 10.34
C THR A 16 -0.62 12.14 9.06
N SER A 17 0.38 12.99 8.81
CA SER A 17 0.49 13.76 7.57
C SER A 17 0.78 12.83 6.38
N MET A 18 1.74 11.93 6.54
CA MET A 18 2.14 10.95 5.51
C MET A 18 0.99 10.02 5.11
N LEU A 19 0.24 9.52 6.10
CA LEU A 19 -0.94 8.69 5.90
C LEU A 19 -2.14 9.44 5.30
N SER A 20 -2.07 10.77 5.20
CA SER A 20 -3.10 11.60 4.59
C SER A 20 -2.76 11.99 3.14
N ASN A 21 -1.62 11.52 2.61
CA ASN A 21 -1.24 11.75 1.22
C ASN A 21 -2.25 11.09 0.28
N LYS A 22 -2.87 11.91 -0.59
CA LYS A 22 -3.82 11.43 -1.59
C LYS A 22 -3.14 10.84 -2.82
N ASP A 23 -2.02 11.42 -3.19
CA ASP A 23 -1.31 11.12 -4.41
C ASP A 23 0.16 10.88 -4.06
N GLY A 24 0.81 10.03 -4.86
CA GLY A 24 2.23 9.76 -4.75
C GLY A 24 3.03 10.45 -5.86
N SER A 25 4.35 10.30 -5.82
CA SER A 25 5.25 10.80 -6.85
C SER A 25 5.44 9.83 -8.02
N ALA A 26 6.11 10.29 -9.08
CA ALA A 26 6.48 9.44 -10.20
C ALA A 26 7.48 8.35 -9.76
N GLU A 27 8.39 8.70 -8.88
CA GLU A 27 9.40 7.82 -8.29
C GLU A 27 8.75 6.75 -7.42
N LEU A 28 7.72 7.11 -6.62
CA LEU A 28 6.93 6.13 -5.89
C LEU A 28 6.29 5.13 -6.87
N ASN A 29 5.66 5.61 -7.94
CA ASN A 29 5.03 4.71 -8.91
C ASN A 29 6.04 3.78 -9.60
N GLN A 30 7.24 4.27 -9.91
CA GLN A 30 8.33 3.43 -10.43
C GLN A 30 8.74 2.35 -9.42
N PHE A 31 8.89 2.72 -8.15
CA PHE A 31 9.19 1.78 -7.07
C PHE A 31 8.09 0.72 -6.90
N LEU A 32 6.82 1.13 -6.91
CA LEU A 32 5.68 0.21 -6.81
C LEU A 32 5.66 -0.81 -7.94
N ASN A 33 5.94 -0.37 -9.17
CA ASN A 33 6.06 -1.27 -10.34
C ASN A 33 7.28 -2.19 -10.27
N PHE A 34 8.32 -1.81 -9.53
CA PHE A 34 9.50 -2.64 -9.30
C PHE A 34 9.22 -3.74 -8.27
N ILE A 35 8.51 -3.43 -7.19
CA ILE A 35 8.26 -4.39 -6.11
C ILE A 35 7.08 -5.32 -6.35
N GLY A 36 6.21 -5.02 -7.31
CA GLY A 36 5.02 -5.81 -7.59
C GLY A 36 4.26 -5.37 -8.84
N CYS A 37 3.11 -6.01 -9.04
CA CYS A 37 2.19 -5.74 -10.12
C CYS A 37 0.99 -4.97 -9.60
N ARG A 38 0.52 -3.99 -10.37
CA ARG A 38 -0.73 -3.29 -10.06
C ARG A 38 -1.91 -4.18 -10.41
N ILE A 39 -2.81 -4.39 -9.44
CA ILE A 39 -4.01 -5.21 -9.58
C ILE A 39 -5.26 -4.39 -9.30
N GLN A 40 -6.36 -4.75 -9.96
CA GLN A 40 -7.69 -4.26 -9.62
C GLN A 40 -8.24 -5.10 -8.46
N LEU A 41 -8.81 -4.45 -7.44
CA LEU A 41 -9.33 -5.14 -6.26
C LEU A 41 -10.62 -5.89 -6.57
N GLN A 42 -11.54 -5.28 -7.31
CA GLN A 42 -12.81 -5.91 -7.68
C GLN A 42 -12.54 -7.23 -8.43
N GLY A 43 -12.99 -8.35 -7.85
CA GLY A 43 -12.86 -9.68 -8.43
C GLY A 43 -11.45 -10.26 -8.37
N PHE A 44 -10.53 -9.68 -7.61
CA PHE A 44 -9.20 -10.26 -7.39
C PHE A 44 -9.30 -11.60 -6.65
N ASP A 45 -8.68 -12.64 -7.21
CA ASP A 45 -8.77 -14.03 -6.75
C ASP A 45 -7.52 -14.53 -6.00
N GLY A 46 -6.47 -13.70 -5.92
CA GLY A 46 -5.27 -13.96 -5.12
C GLY A 46 -5.41 -13.54 -3.65
N TYR A 47 -4.32 -13.64 -2.89
CA TYR A 47 -4.28 -13.19 -1.50
C TYR A 47 -4.50 -11.67 -1.37
N SER A 48 -5.68 -11.26 -0.89
CA SER A 48 -6.11 -9.85 -0.85
C SER A 48 -5.56 -9.02 0.31
N GLY A 49 -4.90 -9.64 1.30
CA GLY A 49 -4.37 -8.92 2.46
C GLY A 49 -5.41 -8.20 3.32
N ASP A 50 -6.65 -8.68 3.37
CA ASP A 50 -7.80 -8.05 4.07
C ASP A 50 -8.39 -6.81 3.36
N LEU A 51 -7.93 -6.49 2.14
CA LEU A 51 -8.59 -5.52 1.28
C LEU A 51 -9.92 -6.07 0.76
N ASP A 52 -10.90 -5.19 0.58
CA ASP A 52 -12.19 -5.54 0.00
C ASP A 52 -12.03 -5.77 -1.50
N VAL A 53 -12.41 -6.96 -1.97
CA VAL A 53 -12.37 -7.36 -3.39
C VAL A 53 -13.77 -7.53 -3.98
N SER A 54 -14.81 -7.29 -3.19
CA SER A 54 -16.21 -7.46 -3.55
C SER A 54 -16.90 -6.14 -3.91
N ASP A 55 -16.48 -5.03 -3.31
CA ASP A 55 -17.05 -3.71 -3.58
C ASP A 55 -16.53 -3.13 -4.91
N GLU A 56 -17.44 -2.91 -5.85
CA GLU A 56 -17.15 -2.31 -7.15
C GLU A 56 -17.06 -0.77 -7.11
N HIS A 57 -17.46 -0.16 -6.00
CA HIS A 57 -17.54 1.28 -5.81
C HIS A 57 -16.42 1.84 -4.92
N LEU A 58 -15.34 1.08 -4.73
CA LEU A 58 -14.17 1.55 -3.98
C LEU A 58 -13.60 2.82 -4.62
N ASP A 59 -13.43 3.87 -3.79
CA ASP A 59 -12.76 5.11 -4.19
C ASP A 59 -11.33 4.85 -4.70
N ARG A 60 -10.67 3.83 -4.12
CA ARG A 60 -9.36 3.34 -4.56
C ARG A 60 -9.47 1.89 -5.04
N PRO A 61 -9.66 1.66 -6.36
CA PRO A 61 -9.94 0.32 -6.89
C PRO A 61 -8.69 -0.52 -7.19
N PHE A 62 -7.49 -0.02 -6.88
CA PHE A 62 -6.24 -0.70 -7.22
C PHE A 62 -5.32 -0.86 -6.01
N SER A 63 -4.57 -1.96 -6.01
CA SER A 63 -3.46 -2.20 -5.07
C SER A 63 -2.22 -2.68 -5.82
N VAL A 64 -1.14 -2.94 -5.10
CA VAL A 64 0.04 -3.64 -5.61
C VAL A 64 0.07 -5.03 -4.96
N TYR A 65 0.45 -6.03 -5.76
CA TYR A 65 0.54 -7.42 -5.35
C TYR A 65 1.77 -8.08 -5.97
N THR A 66 2.40 -9.00 -5.25
CA THR A 66 3.56 -9.76 -5.72
C THR A 66 3.42 -11.24 -5.38
N GLU A 67 3.51 -12.08 -6.40
CA GLU A 67 3.75 -13.52 -6.20
C GLU A 67 5.27 -13.75 -6.17
N ILE A 68 5.77 -14.10 -5.00
CA ILE A 68 7.16 -14.50 -4.80
C ILE A 68 7.22 -16.01 -5.05
N GLY A 69 7.65 -16.36 -6.27
CA GLY A 69 8.00 -17.72 -6.65
C GLY A 69 9.28 -18.13 -5.93
N VAL A 70 9.14 -18.71 -4.73
CA VAL A 70 10.24 -19.47 -4.16
C VAL A 70 10.10 -20.88 -4.73
N GLU A 71 11.14 -21.41 -5.37
CA GLU A 71 11.30 -22.86 -5.50
C GLU A 71 11.54 -23.44 -4.09
N SER A 72 10.52 -23.35 -3.25
CA SER A 72 10.50 -24.03 -1.98
C SER A 72 10.27 -25.51 -2.30
N ASN A 73 10.99 -26.40 -1.63
CA ASN A 73 10.98 -27.85 -1.87
C ASN A 73 9.58 -28.53 -1.75
N ASN A 74 8.55 -27.76 -1.41
CA ASN A 74 7.15 -28.13 -1.23
C ASN A 74 6.21 -27.44 -2.25
N GLY A 75 6.71 -26.69 -3.24
CA GLY A 75 5.91 -26.10 -4.32
C GLY A 75 4.99 -24.94 -3.90
N HIS A 76 5.19 -24.39 -2.69
CA HIS A 76 4.36 -23.32 -2.17
C HIS A 76 4.78 -21.97 -2.73
N LYS A 77 3.83 -21.28 -3.38
CA LYS A 77 3.95 -19.89 -3.79
C LYS A 77 3.78 -18.99 -2.56
N CYS A 78 4.61 -17.97 -2.43
CA CYS A 78 4.46 -16.96 -1.39
C CYS A 78 3.82 -15.72 -2.00
N GLU A 79 2.69 -15.28 -1.47
CA GLU A 79 1.98 -14.10 -1.97
C GLU A 79 2.19 -12.91 -1.04
N CYS A 80 2.31 -11.71 -1.60
CA CYS A 80 2.47 -10.46 -0.86
C CYS A 80 1.47 -9.43 -1.37
N MET A 81 0.59 -8.94 -0.48
CA MET A 81 -0.25 -7.77 -0.74
C MET A 81 0.40 -6.54 -0.13
N GLN A 82 0.52 -5.46 -0.90
CA GLN A 82 1.09 -4.21 -0.44
C GLN A 82 0.00 -3.20 -0.10
N HIS A 83 -0.07 -2.79 1.17
CA HIS A 83 -0.95 -1.71 1.63
C HIS A 83 -0.29 -0.35 1.37
N VAL A 84 -0.48 0.19 0.17
CA VAL A 84 0.13 1.46 -0.24
C VAL A 84 -0.70 2.64 0.25
N SER A 85 -0.12 3.54 1.06
CA SER A 85 -0.85 4.62 1.73
C SER A 85 -1.67 5.52 0.80
N THR A 86 -1.15 5.78 -0.42
CA THR A 86 -1.82 6.60 -1.43
C THR A 86 -2.88 5.85 -2.25
N LEU A 87 -2.94 4.52 -2.12
CA LEU A 87 -3.93 3.65 -2.76
C LEU A 87 -4.97 3.10 -1.79
N LEU A 88 -4.90 3.49 -0.51
CA LEU A 88 -5.92 3.14 0.47
C LEU A 88 -7.01 4.20 0.51
N ASN A 89 -8.20 3.78 0.94
CA ASN A 89 -9.37 4.65 1.03
C ASN A 89 -9.06 5.94 1.79
N TYR A 90 -9.41 7.06 1.17
CA TYR A 90 -9.25 8.40 1.72
C TYR A 90 -10.61 9.05 1.89
N MET A 91 -10.88 9.62 3.06
CA MET A 91 -12.11 10.35 3.35
C MET A 91 -11.82 11.79 3.73
N ALA A 92 -12.14 12.74 2.84
CA ALA A 92 -11.84 14.17 3.03
C ALA A 92 -12.40 14.76 4.34
N ASN A 93 -13.51 14.22 4.85
CA ASN A 93 -14.14 14.66 6.09
C ASN A 93 -13.56 13.98 7.36
N LYS A 94 -12.70 12.96 7.23
CA LYS A 94 -12.09 12.24 8.37
C LYS A 94 -10.62 12.62 8.53
N LYS A 95 -10.32 13.63 9.35
CA LYS A 95 -8.92 14.05 9.65
C LYS A 95 -7.99 12.90 10.05
N GLN A 96 -8.52 11.89 10.73
CA GLN A 96 -7.72 10.77 11.22
C GLN A 96 -7.55 9.64 10.20
N GLN A 97 -8.29 9.59 9.08
CA GLN A 97 -8.20 8.55 8.04
C GLN A 97 -8.16 7.10 8.57
N ILE A 98 -8.87 6.81 9.66
CA ILE A 98 -8.75 5.56 10.44
C ILE A 98 -8.89 4.30 9.56
N ASP A 99 -9.83 4.33 8.60
CA ASP A 99 -10.17 3.17 7.78
C ASP A 99 -9.06 2.76 6.81
N GLY A 100 -8.27 3.72 6.30
CA GLY A 100 -7.06 3.42 5.53
C GLY A 100 -5.88 3.11 6.45
N LYS A 101 -5.69 3.90 7.51
CA LYS A 101 -4.55 3.75 8.44
C LYS A 101 -4.49 2.38 9.11
N ARG A 102 -5.64 1.78 9.45
CA ARG A 102 -5.70 0.48 10.12
C ARG A 102 -4.99 -0.64 9.34
N TYR A 103 -4.88 -0.53 8.01
CA TYR A 103 -4.19 -1.53 7.20
C TYR A 103 -2.68 -1.47 7.46
N ILE A 104 -2.07 -0.29 7.25
CA ILE A 104 -0.63 -0.09 7.42
C ILE A 104 -0.20 -0.25 8.88
N VAL A 105 -0.96 0.29 9.83
CA VAL A 105 -0.61 0.22 11.27
C VAL A 105 -0.66 -1.22 11.81
N ASN A 106 -1.47 -2.09 11.20
CA ASN A 106 -1.56 -3.50 11.59
C ASN A 106 -0.60 -4.41 10.82
N ASP A 107 0.20 -3.87 9.89
CA ASP A 107 1.21 -4.66 9.20
C ASP A 107 2.48 -4.78 10.05
N ASN A 108 3.04 -5.99 10.13
CA ASN A 108 4.26 -6.25 10.90
C ASN A 108 5.50 -5.57 10.29
N VAL A 109 5.46 -5.26 9.00
CA VAL A 109 6.56 -4.64 8.24
C VAL A 109 5.98 -3.51 7.40
N VAL A 110 6.60 -2.33 7.50
CA VAL A 110 6.24 -1.15 6.71
C VAL A 110 7.50 -0.63 6.02
N ILE A 111 7.42 -0.47 4.71
CA ILE A 111 8.42 0.22 3.90
C ILE A 111 8.05 1.71 3.90
N VAL A 112 8.99 2.55 4.31
CA VAL A 112 8.84 4.01 4.18
C VAL A 112 9.55 4.46 2.91
N PHE A 113 8.78 4.90 1.91
CA PHE A 113 9.34 5.49 0.70
C PHE A 113 9.56 6.98 0.94
N GLN A 114 10.83 7.36 1.15
CA GLN A 114 11.23 8.75 1.35
C GLN A 114 11.39 9.45 -0.01
N GLN A 115 10.57 10.46 -0.24
CA GLN A 115 10.69 11.35 -1.39
C GLN A 115 12.06 12.06 -1.37
N PRO A 116 12.72 12.25 -2.52
CA PRO A 116 13.91 13.10 -2.58
C PRO A 116 13.63 14.50 -2.00
N GLY A 117 14.38 14.88 -0.96
CA GLY A 117 14.21 16.15 -0.25
C GLY A 117 13.32 16.08 0.99
N ALA A 118 12.75 14.91 1.32
CA ALA A 118 12.15 14.69 2.64
C ALA A 118 13.24 14.71 3.74
N GLU A 119 12.85 15.14 4.93
CA GLU A 119 13.72 15.07 6.11
C GLU A 119 13.99 13.59 6.48
N PRO A 120 15.08 13.31 7.21
CA PRO A 120 15.32 11.97 7.76
C PRO A 120 14.08 11.43 8.51
N TYR A 121 13.79 10.14 8.32
CA TYR A 121 12.72 9.43 9.01
C TYR A 121 13.21 8.90 10.34
#